data_AF-A0A8X6FZJ2-F1
#
_entry.id   AF-A0A8X6FZJ2-F1
#
_cell.length_a   1.000
_cell.length_b   1.000
_cell.length_c   1.000
_cell.angle_alpha   90.00
_cell.angle_beta   90.00
_cell.angle_gamma   90.00
#
_symmetry.space_group_name_H-M   'P 1'
#
loop_
_entity.id
_entity.type
_entity.pdbx_description
1 polymer ?
#
loop_
_entity_poly.entity_id
_entity_poly.type
_entity_poly.pdbx_seq_one_letter_code
_entity_poly.pdbx_strand_id
1 'polypeptide(L)'
;MHSEMYSLLIKVLIRDPQEKKKLFNAIKRHYTSCVKKKAEWALNWIQNPSFAKRLVAFAAVEGIFFSGSFAAIFWLKKRGLMPGLTFSNELISLDEGLHHDFACHLFNHYVNNKPSKHEIVQIVPDAVKIEQEFLTEALPVA
;
A
#
# COMPACT_ATOMS: atom_id res chain seq x y z
N MET A 1 2.29 -10.91 -10.49
CA MET A 1 0.82 -11.00 -10.66
C MET A 1 0.11 -9.70 -10.34
N HIS A 2 0.17 -9.15 -9.12
CA HIS A 2 -0.57 -7.92 -8.78
C HIS A 2 -0.23 -6.72 -9.67
N SER A 3 1.05 -6.44 -9.91
CA SER A 3 1.48 -5.38 -10.82
C SER A 3 0.95 -5.53 -12.24
N GLU A 4 0.78 -6.76 -12.73
CA GLU A 4 0.20 -7.04 -14.04
C GLU A 4 -1.31 -6.79 -14.03
N MET A 5 -2.01 -7.23 -12.97
CA MET A 5 -3.43 -6.98 -12.78
C MET A 5 -3.74 -5.48 -12.75
N TYR A 6 -2.98 -4.68 -11.98
CA TYR A 6 -3.12 -3.22 -11.98
C TYR A 6 -2.84 -2.60 -13.36
N SER A 7 -1.82 -3.09 -14.07
CA SER A 7 -1.51 -2.63 -15.42
C SER A 7 -2.63 -2.96 -16.41
N LEU A 8 -3.25 -4.14 -16.29
CA LEU A 8 -4.40 -4.56 -17.09
C LEU A 8 -5.62 -3.68 -16.80
N LEU A 9 -5.93 -3.42 -15.53
CA LEU A 9 -7.02 -2.53 -15.12
C LEU A 9 -6.85 -1.14 -15.73
N ILE A 10 -5.67 -0.53 -15.63
CA ILE A 10 -5.38 0.77 -16.25
C ILE A 10 -5.57 0.70 -17.77
N LYS A 11 -5.09 -0.37 -18.42
CA LYS A 11 -5.23 -0.53 -19.88
C LYS A 11 -6.69 -0.60 -20.34
N VAL A 12 -7.55 -1.26 -19.56
CA VAL A 12 -8.97 -1.47 -19.87
C VAL A 12 -9.81 -0.23 -19.53
N LEU A 13 -9.55 0.40 -18.39
CA LEU A 13 -10.34 1.52 -17.89
C LEU A 13 -10.02 2.85 -18.60
N ILE A 14 -8.76 3.06 -18.97
CA ILE A 14 -8.31 4.29 -19.62
C ILE A 14 -8.17 4.04 -21.12
N ARG A 15 -9.05 4.66 -21.91
CA ARG A 15 -9.08 4.48 -23.36
C ARG A 15 -8.11 5.41 -24.09
N ASP A 16 -7.99 6.66 -23.63
CA ASP A 16 -7.11 7.65 -24.25
C ASP A 16 -5.62 7.25 -24.05
N PRO A 17 -4.86 7.01 -25.14
CA PRO A 17 -3.44 6.73 -25.07
C PRO A 17 -2.62 7.84 -24.41
N GLN A 18 -3.02 9.11 -24.54
CA GLN A 18 -2.30 10.23 -23.94
C GLN A 18 -2.50 10.26 -22.42
N GLU A 19 -3.75 10.16 -21.96
CA GLU A 19 -4.07 10.01 -20.53
C GLU A 19 -3.41 8.78 -19.92
N LYS A 20 -3.44 7.64 -20.61
CA LYS A 20 -2.75 6.41 -20.18
C LYS A 20 -1.25 6.64 -20.01
N LYS A 21 -0.59 7.26 -21.00
CA LYS A 21 0.84 7.61 -20.92
C LYS A 21 1.11 8.58 -19.78
N LYS A 22 0.22 9.56 -19.55
CA LYS A 22 0.30 10.49 -18.42
C LYS A 22 0.20 9.76 -17.09
N LEU A 23 -0.75 8.85 -16.90
CA LEU A 23 -0.93 8.09 -15.66
C LEU A 23 0.26 7.16 -15.36
N PHE A 24 0.75 6.41 -16.35
CA PHE A 24 1.96 5.59 -16.18
C PHE A 24 3.20 6.44 -15.87
N ASN A 25 3.31 7.62 -16.47
CA ASN A 25 4.39 8.56 -16.14
C ASN A 25 4.18 9.26 -14.80
N ALA A 26 2.93 9.44 -14.35
CA ALA A 26 2.62 10.05 -13.07
C ALA A 26 3.06 9.15 -11.91
N ILE A 27 2.88 7.84 -12.07
CA ILE A 27 3.44 6.82 -11.17
C ILE A 27 4.98 6.93 -11.13
N LYS A 28 5.64 7.09 -12.28
CA LYS A 28 7.11 7.23 -12.37
C LYS A 28 7.66 8.56 -11.85
N ARG A 29 6.87 9.62 -11.88
CA ARG A 29 7.30 10.99 -11.55
C ARG A 29 6.77 11.48 -10.19
N HIS A 30 6.11 10.61 -9.42
CA HIS A 30 5.59 10.90 -8.08
C HIS A 30 4.81 12.24 -7.99
N TYR A 31 3.86 12.48 -8.90
CA TYR A 31 3.20 13.79 -9.02
C TYR A 31 2.35 14.20 -7.80
N THR A 32 1.96 13.27 -6.92
CA THR A 32 1.34 13.59 -5.64
C THR A 32 2.37 13.46 -4.52
N SER A 33 2.54 14.53 -3.74
CA SER A 33 3.43 14.62 -2.58
C SER A 33 3.32 13.39 -1.67
N CYS A 34 2.11 12.90 -1.43
CA CYS A 34 1.83 11.76 -0.58
C CYS A 34 2.34 10.42 -1.16
N VAL A 35 2.29 10.19 -2.48
CA VAL A 35 2.82 8.96 -3.11
C VAL A 35 4.34 8.96 -3.06
N LYS A 36 4.96 10.14 -3.24
CA LYS A 36 6.40 10.32 -3.03
C LYS A 36 6.79 9.97 -1.59
N LYS A 37 6.07 10.52 -0.60
CA LYS A 37 6.30 10.25 0.84
C LYS A 37 6.22 8.77 1.18
N LYS A 38 5.23 8.04 0.66
CA LYS A 38 5.13 6.57 0.84
C LYS A 38 6.37 5.86 0.30
N ALA A 39 6.78 6.20 -0.92
CA ALA A 39 7.94 5.57 -1.57
C ALA A 39 9.25 5.86 -0.81
N GLU A 40 9.47 7.12 -0.43
CA GLU A 40 10.65 7.53 0.35
C GLU A 40 10.66 6.86 1.73
N TRP A 41 9.52 6.81 2.42
CA TRP A 41 9.39 6.10 3.69
C TRP A 41 9.77 4.62 3.53
N ALA A 42 9.22 3.94 2.52
CA ALA A 42 9.50 2.52 2.30
C ALA A 42 10.98 2.27 1.97
N LEU A 43 11.58 3.11 1.11
CA LEU A 43 13.00 3.02 0.76
C LEU A 43 13.91 3.23 1.97
N ASN A 44 13.60 4.21 2.82
CA ASN A 44 14.35 4.49 4.04
C ASN A 44 14.35 3.29 5.00
N TRP A 45 13.20 2.64 5.19
CA TRP A 45 13.13 1.48 6.07
C TRP A 45 13.72 0.22 5.48
N ILE A 46 13.59 -0.02 4.17
CA ILE A 46 14.21 -1.17 3.49
C ILE A 46 15.73 -1.18 3.65
N GLN A 47 16.37 0.00 3.72
CA GLN A 47 17.82 0.12 3.89
C GLN A 47 18.27 0.05 5.36
N ASN A 48 17.36 -0.03 6.32
CA ASN A 48 17.71 -0.09 7.74
C ASN A 48 18.53 -1.36 8.04
N PRO A 49 19.64 -1.31 8.81
CA PRO A 49 20.46 -2.50 9.08
C PRO A 49 19.75 -3.56 9.93
N SER A 50 18.77 -3.16 10.77
CA SER A 50 18.05 -4.09 11.64
C SER A 50 16.94 -4.84 10.89
N PHE A 51 17.09 -6.16 10.76
CA PHE A 51 16.07 -7.02 10.16
C PHE A 51 14.71 -6.88 10.86
N ALA A 52 14.70 -6.84 12.19
CA ALA A 52 13.46 -6.73 12.95
C ALA A 52 12.71 -5.42 12.67
N LYS A 53 13.43 -4.29 12.52
CA LYS A 53 12.82 -3.01 12.12
C LYS A 53 12.32 -3.04 10.67
N ARG A 54 13.10 -3.64 9.76
CA ARG A 54 12.65 -3.85 8.37
C ARG A 54 11.38 -4.67 8.31
N LEU A 55 11.27 -5.71 9.14
CA LEU A 55 10.10 -6.59 9.17
C LEU A 55 8.84 -5.86 9.67
N VAL A 56 8.98 -5.00 10.69
CA VAL A 56 7.87 -4.13 11.15
C VAL A 56 7.47 -3.15 10.06
N ALA A 57 8.44 -2.52 9.38
CA ALA A 57 8.15 -1.61 8.28
C ALA A 57 7.50 -2.33 7.09
N PHE A 58 7.94 -3.54 6.77
CA PHE A 58 7.32 -4.39 5.74
C PHE A 58 5.88 -4.72 6.11
N ALA A 59 5.59 -5.14 7.34
CA ALA A 59 4.22 -5.38 7.79
C ALA A 59 3.34 -4.13 7.67
N ALA A 60 3.89 -2.93 7.90
CA ALA A 60 3.17 -1.68 7.68
C ALA A 60 2.94 -1.36 6.19
N VAL A 61 3.87 -1.71 5.28
CA VAL A 61 3.64 -1.59 3.83
C VAL A 61 2.48 -2.48 3.38
N GLU A 62 2.47 -3.75 3.79
CA GLU A 62 1.45 -4.71 3.34
C GLU A 62 0.09 -4.49 4.02
N GLY A 63 0.08 -4.04 5.29
CA GLY A 63 -1.14 -3.96 6.10
C GLY A 63 -1.71 -2.55 6.33
N ILE A 64 -0.89 -1.49 6.21
CA ILE A 64 -1.33 -0.11 6.47
C ILE A 64 -1.34 0.69 5.18
N PHE A 65 -0.24 0.70 4.43
CA PHE A 65 -0.25 1.33 3.12
C PHE A 65 -1.22 0.60 2.20
N PHE A 66 -1.98 1.37 1.42
CA PHE A 66 -3.05 0.88 0.54
C PHE A 66 -4.30 0.33 1.24
N SER A 67 -4.32 0.20 2.57
CA SER A 67 -5.53 -0.20 3.30
C SER A 67 -6.74 0.68 2.97
N GLY A 68 -6.52 1.99 2.83
CA GLY A 68 -7.56 2.93 2.43
C GLY A 68 -7.98 2.78 0.97
N SER A 69 -7.05 2.49 0.06
CA SER A 69 -7.36 2.20 -1.34
C SER A 69 -8.23 0.94 -1.47
N PHE A 70 -7.88 -0.14 -0.76
CA PHE A 70 -8.69 -1.36 -0.73
C PHE A 70 -10.10 -1.07 -0.19
N ALA A 71 -10.20 -0.32 0.91
CA ALA A 71 -11.49 0.08 1.48
C ALA A 71 -12.33 0.92 0.51
N ALA A 72 -11.72 1.88 -0.19
CA ALA A 72 -12.40 2.72 -1.19
C ALA A 72 -12.92 1.90 -2.38
N ILE A 73 -12.21 0.86 -2.80
CA ILE A 73 -12.69 -0.04 -3.87
C ILE A 73 -13.80 -0.96 -3.35
N PHE A 74 -13.71 -1.44 -2.10
CA PHE A 74 -14.81 -2.17 -1.45
C PHE A 74 -16.08 -1.31 -1.31
N TRP A 75 -15.93 0.00 -1.10
CA TRP A 75 -17.06 0.94 -1.14
C TRP A 75 -17.75 0.94 -2.51
N LEU A 76 -17.01 0.86 -3.61
CA LEU A 76 -17.59 0.69 -4.96
C LEU A 76 -18.33 -0.65 -5.10
N LYS A 77 -17.77 -1.73 -4.53
CA LYS A 77 -18.42 -3.05 -4.51
C LYS A 77 -19.78 -2.99 -3.82
N LYS A 78 -19.86 -2.32 -2.67
CA LYS A 78 -21.13 -2.15 -1.92
C LYS A 78 -22.22 -1.47 -2.76
N ARG A 79 -21.83 -0.67 -3.77
CA ARG A 79 -22.73 0.02 -4.71
C ARG A 79 -22.98 -0.77 -6.00
N GLY A 80 -22.46 -1.99 -6.12
CA GLY A 80 -22.62 -2.83 -7.31
C GLY A 80 -21.81 -2.35 -8.53
N LEU A 81 -20.76 -1.57 -8.33
CA LEU A 81 -19.97 -0.98 -9.42
C LEU A 81 -18.68 -1.77 -9.68
N MET A 82 -18.24 -1.74 -10.94
CA MET A 82 -16.91 -2.20 -11.37
C MET A 82 -16.57 -3.64 -10.95
N PRO A 83 -17.35 -4.66 -11.34
CA PRO A 83 -17.20 -6.03 -10.84
C PRO A 83 -15.80 -6.64 -11.08
N GLY A 84 -15.15 -6.34 -12.21
CA GLY A 84 -13.79 -6.83 -12.49
C GLY A 84 -12.71 -6.17 -11.60
N LEU A 85 -12.88 -4.88 -11.29
CA LEU A 85 -12.00 -4.16 -10.35
C LEU A 85 -12.20 -4.67 -8.93
N THR A 86 -13.45 -4.82 -8.49
CA THR A 86 -13.76 -5.19 -7.11
C THR A 86 -13.39 -6.65 -6.82
N PHE A 87 -13.60 -7.56 -7.77
CA PHE A 87 -13.15 -8.94 -7.66
C PHE A 87 -11.62 -9.07 -7.60
N SER A 88 -10.89 -8.37 -8.48
CA SER A 88 -9.42 -8.39 -8.40
C SER A 88 -8.90 -7.74 -7.11
N ASN A 89 -9.55 -6.68 -6.62
CA ASN A 89 -9.24 -6.06 -5.34
C ASN A 89 -9.42 -7.02 -4.15
N GLU A 90 -10.48 -7.84 -4.15
CA GLU A 90 -10.67 -8.87 -3.11
C GLU A 90 -9.49 -9.83 -3.06
N LEU A 91 -9.11 -10.39 -4.20
CA LEU A 91 -8.01 -11.35 -4.28
C LEU A 91 -6.69 -10.72 -3.82
N ILE A 92 -6.37 -9.52 -4.30
CA ILE A 92 -5.14 -8.83 -3.91
C ILE A 92 -5.17 -8.50 -2.40
N SER A 93 -6.29 -7.99 -1.87
CA SER A 93 -6.37 -7.66 -0.45
C SER A 93 -6.23 -8.87 0.47
N LEU A 94 -6.67 -10.06 0.03
CA LEU A 94 -6.45 -11.31 0.75
C LEU A 94 -4.97 -11.71 0.75
N ASP A 95 -4.30 -11.57 -0.41
CA ASP A 95 -2.86 -11.84 -0.53
C ASP A 95 -2.05 -10.90 0.39
N GLU A 96 -2.33 -9.60 0.38
CA GLU A 96 -1.60 -8.64 1.24
C GLU A 96 -1.87 -8.87 2.72
N GLY A 97 -3.09 -9.28 3.08
CA GLY A 97 -3.41 -9.72 4.44
C GLY A 97 -2.54 -10.90 4.88
N LEU A 98 -2.37 -11.90 4.01
CA LEU A 98 -1.52 -13.05 4.28
C LEU A 98 -0.04 -12.66 4.41
N HIS A 99 0.46 -11.74 3.57
CA HIS A 99 1.83 -11.22 3.68
C HIS A 99 2.05 -10.48 5.00
N HIS A 100 1.10 -9.65 5.42
CA HIS A 100 1.12 -8.97 6.70
C HIS A 100 1.15 -9.95 7.88
N ASP A 101 0.24 -10.93 7.88
CA ASP A 101 0.16 -11.95 8.93
C ASP A 101 1.43 -12.78 9.01
N PHE A 102 2.02 -13.12 7.86
CA PHE A 102 3.31 -13.81 7.82
C PHE A 102 4.44 -12.97 8.44
N ALA A 103 4.50 -11.67 8.15
CA ALA A 103 5.47 -10.77 8.76
C ALA A 103 5.31 -10.67 10.29
N CYS A 104 4.06 -10.55 10.77
CA CYS A 104 3.73 -10.60 12.18
C CYS A 104 4.13 -11.95 12.82
N HIS A 105 3.88 -13.06 12.13
CA HIS A 105 4.25 -14.40 12.60
C HIS A 105 5.77 -14.54 12.75
N LEU A 106 6.54 -14.15 11.73
CA LEU A 106 8.01 -14.12 11.80
C LEU A 106 8.50 -13.23 12.95
N PHE A 107 7.93 -12.03 13.11
CA PHE A 107 8.30 -11.12 14.17
C PHE A 107 8.01 -11.70 15.56
N ASN A 108 6.87 -12.38 15.73
CA ASN A 108 6.46 -12.89 17.02
C ASN A 108 7.27 -14.11 17.46
N HIS A 109 7.58 -15.02 16.54
CA HIS A 109 8.12 -16.34 16.86
C HIS A 109 9.60 -16.53 16.53
N TYR A 110 10.16 -15.75 15.60
CA TYR A 110 11.52 -15.98 15.08
C TYR A 110 12.47 -14.80 15.30
N VAL A 111 11.96 -13.63 15.68
CA VAL A 111 12.79 -12.48 16.06
C VAL A 111 13.05 -12.52 17.58
N ASN A 112 14.29 -12.85 17.96
CA ASN A 112 14.72 -12.89 19.35
C ASN A 112 14.97 -11.47 19.90
N ASN A 113 15.78 -10.67 19.20
CA ASN A 113 16.13 -9.31 19.59
C ASN A 113 15.12 -8.32 19.01
N LYS A 114 13.94 -8.26 19.64
CA LYS A 114 12.85 -7.37 19.20
C LYS A 114 13.22 -5.90 19.47
N PRO A 115 12.93 -4.98 18.52
CA PRO A 115 13.04 -3.55 18.79
C PRO A 115 12.15 -3.17 19.96
N SER A 116 12.55 -2.14 20.69
CA SER A 116 11.76 -1.59 21.78
C SER A 116 10.40 -1.11 21.26
N LYS A 117 9.41 -1.06 22.14
CA LYS A 117 8.09 -0.48 21.81
C LYS A 117 8.23 0.93 21.24
N HIS A 118 9.14 1.73 21.78
CA HIS A 118 9.41 3.08 21.29
C HIS A 118 9.87 3.08 19.81
N GLU A 119 10.78 2.19 19.43
CA GLU A 119 11.23 2.07 18.03
C GLU A 119 10.12 1.58 17.09
N ILE A 120 9.22 0.71 17.56
CA ILE A 120 8.05 0.27 16.78
C ILE A 120 7.04 1.42 16.60
N VAL A 121 6.83 2.20 17.66
CA VAL A 121 5.96 3.38 17.68
C VAL A 121 6.49 4.52 16.80
N GLN A 122 7.73 4.46 16.31
CA GLN A 122 8.20 5.38 15.27
C GLN A 122 7.83 4.92 13.86
N ILE A 123 7.64 3.61 13.63
CA ILE A 123 7.38 3.06 12.29
C ILE A 123 5.88 3.14 11.96
N VAL A 124 5.04 2.57 12.84
CA VAL A 124 3.61 2.35 12.54
C VAL A 124 2.82 3.67 12.47
N PRO A 125 2.89 4.58 13.46
CA PRO A 125 2.18 5.87 13.38
C PRO A 125 2.59 6.75 12.21
N ASP A 126 3.87 6.73 11.81
CA ASP A 126 4.33 7.46 10.62
C ASP A 126 3.68 6.92 9.35
N ALA A 127 3.59 5.58 9.20
CA ALA A 127 2.89 4.97 8.09
C ALA A 127 1.39 5.32 8.09
N VAL A 128 0.74 5.27 9.26
CA VAL A 128 -0.68 5.66 9.40
C VAL A 128 -0.91 7.10 8.98
N LYS A 129 -0.06 8.03 9.44
CA LYS A 129 -0.18 9.46 9.09
C LYS A 129 -0.05 9.69 7.59
N ILE A 130 0.89 9.01 6.94
CA ILE A 130 1.09 9.09 5.49
C ILE A 130 -0.11 8.49 4.72
N GLU A 131 -0.68 7.39 5.20
CA GLU A 131 -1.88 6.79 4.60
C GLU A 131 -3.10 7.71 4.74
N GLN A 132 -3.29 8.33 5.91
CA GLN A 132 -4.34 9.32 6.12
C GLN A 132 -4.20 10.50 5.17
N GLU A 133 -3.00 11.08 5.05
CA GLU A 133 -2.73 12.17 4.09
C GLU A 133 -3.08 11.78 2.65
N PHE A 134 -2.75 10.55 2.26
CA PHE A 134 -3.09 10.03 0.93
C PHE A 134 -4.61 9.99 0.69
N LEU A 135 -5.39 9.54 1.67
CA LEU A 135 -6.86 9.45 1.58
C LEU A 135 -7.58 10.80 1.72
N THR A 136 -6.89 11.84 2.21
CA THR A 136 -7.48 13.18 2.31
C THR A 136 -7.08 14.07 1.14
N GLU A 137 -5.86 13.94 0.62
CA GLU A 137 -5.32 14.84 -0.40
C GLU A 137 -5.37 14.26 -1.82
N ALA A 138 -4.90 13.01 -2.01
CA ALA A 138 -4.77 12.42 -3.34
C ALA A 138 -6.00 11.62 -3.77
N LEU A 139 -6.70 11.01 -2.82
CA LEU A 139 -7.97 10.34 -3.04
C LEU A 139 -9.00 10.85 -2.03
N PRO A 140 -9.47 12.13 -2.11
CA PRO A 140 -10.42 12.66 -1.14
C PRO A 140 -11.69 11.80 -1.11
N VAL A 141 -11.96 11.16 0.02
CA VAL A 141 -13.13 10.26 0.23
C VAL A 141 -14.30 10.95 0.96
N ALA A 142 -14.40 12.28 0.85
CA ALA A 142 -15.48 13.10 1.42
C ALA A 142 -16.75 13.09 0.56
#